data_AF-A0A9E4FGI1-F1
#
_entry.id   AF-A0A9E4FGI1-F1
#
_cell.length_a   1.000
_cell.length_b   1.000
_cell.length_c   1.000
_cell.angle_alpha   90.00
_cell.angle_beta   90.00
_cell.angle_gamma   90.00
#
_symmetry.space_group_name_H-M   'P 1'
#
loop_
_entity.id
_entity.type
_entity.pdbx_description
1 polymer ?
#
loop_
_entity_poly.entity_id
_entity_poly.type
_entity_poly.pdbx_seq_one_letter_code
_entity_poly.pdbx_strand_id
1 'polypeptide(L)'
;MPEYDLVVRGGTIVDGTGIPRYKADLAVKNGRVARISGKISPGGAREIDASGCIVAPGAIDLHTHYDAQLNWDPYASLSGWFGVTSLTIGQCGFGFAPTRPEDRDLNMRMMNRIEAIPLESMRLGIRWDWETFPEFLDSLDRQGLGVNVGALFPFSPLRGYVLGMMESRERPSVTEAELNRMKQIFYEAMQAGAFGFSTQMNLIDRPEDGGFLPSQVASDEEFLALSEVLGEFGVGHIGHTQGFDLTPEQHESLKGLMAQMMRVSGRPLHVNIDDGEDPSWIRSCRAEGSNGCVPSAGYSSSCLSSTCSTVCATGCSPW
;
A
#
# COMPACT_ATOMS: atom_id res chain seq x y z
N MET A 1 26.86 24.46 19.88
CA MET A 1 26.16 23.32 19.26
C MET A 1 25.87 23.68 17.81
N PRO A 2 25.97 22.73 16.87
CA PRO A 2 25.69 22.99 15.46
C PRO A 2 24.23 23.47 15.29
N GLU A 3 24.00 24.38 14.34
CA GLU A 3 22.66 24.94 14.09
C GLU A 3 21.72 23.91 13.44
N TYR A 4 22.29 23.04 12.60
CA TYR A 4 21.63 22.01 11.81
C TYR A 4 22.27 20.63 12.08
N ASP A 5 21.47 19.57 12.00
CA ASP A 5 21.94 18.20 12.21
C ASP A 5 22.67 17.67 10.96
N LEU A 6 22.16 18.01 9.78
CA LEU A 6 22.74 17.66 8.50
C LEU A 6 22.67 18.84 7.53
N VAL A 7 23.73 19.08 6.78
CA VAL A 7 23.71 19.98 5.62
C VAL A 7 24.22 19.24 4.39
N VAL A 8 23.41 19.19 3.34
CA VAL A 8 23.75 18.68 2.00
C VAL A 8 24.17 19.87 1.14
N ARG A 9 25.39 19.82 0.60
CA ARG A 9 26.09 20.96 -0.02
C ARG A 9 26.11 20.85 -1.53
N GLY A 10 25.85 21.97 -2.23
CA GLY A 10 26.14 22.12 -3.66
C GLY A 10 25.33 21.21 -4.60
N GLY A 11 24.24 20.61 -4.10
CA GLY A 11 23.40 19.68 -4.84
C GLY A 11 22.52 20.37 -5.88
N THR A 12 22.00 19.58 -6.81
CA THR A 12 20.92 20.01 -7.71
C THR A 12 19.59 19.52 -7.15
N ILE A 13 18.77 20.44 -6.64
CA ILE A 13 17.47 20.14 -6.04
C ILE A 13 16.45 19.80 -7.12
N VAL A 14 15.75 18.68 -6.93
CA VAL A 14 14.52 18.31 -7.64
C VAL A 14 13.47 18.05 -6.56
N ASP A 15 12.62 19.02 -6.27
CA ASP A 15 11.76 19.01 -5.06
C ASP A 15 10.43 18.25 -5.19
N GLY A 16 10.16 17.67 -6.37
CA GLY A 16 8.93 16.92 -6.65
C GLY A 16 7.72 17.78 -7.01
N THR A 17 7.82 19.12 -7.01
CA THR A 17 6.69 20.01 -7.35
C THR A 17 6.49 20.22 -8.86
N GLY A 18 7.43 19.73 -9.67
CA GLY A 18 7.44 19.91 -11.12
C GLY A 18 8.13 21.19 -11.60
N ILE A 19 8.63 22.04 -10.69
CA ILE A 19 9.43 23.20 -11.09
C ILE A 19 10.81 22.79 -11.65
N PRO A 20 11.45 23.62 -12.48
CA PRO A 20 12.79 23.33 -12.99
C PRO A 20 13.82 23.13 -11.87
N ARG A 21 14.71 22.15 -12.03
CA ARG A 21 15.79 21.86 -11.08
C ARG A 21 16.73 23.06 -10.88
N TYR A 22 17.21 23.26 -9.65
CA TYR A 22 18.07 24.40 -9.28
C TYR A 22 19.19 23.99 -8.33
N LYS A 23 20.31 24.74 -8.31
CA LYS A 23 21.42 24.48 -7.37
C LYS A 23 21.17 25.12 -6.01
N ALA A 24 21.31 24.35 -4.95
CA ALA A 24 21.20 24.84 -3.57
C ALA A 24 21.85 23.88 -2.56
N ASP A 25 22.07 24.40 -1.36
CA ASP A 25 22.28 23.62 -0.15
C ASP A 25 20.93 23.30 0.51
N LEU A 26 20.85 22.16 1.19
CA LEU A 26 19.69 21.74 2.00
C LEU A 26 20.14 21.44 3.43
N ALA A 27 19.45 22.00 4.42
CA ALA A 27 19.72 21.72 5.82
C ALA A 27 18.54 21.03 6.51
N VAL A 28 18.87 20.03 7.33
CA VAL A 28 17.93 19.25 8.15
C VAL A 28 18.14 19.58 9.62
N LYS A 29 17.03 19.76 10.34
CA LYS A 29 17.01 19.94 11.79
C LYS A 29 15.82 19.20 12.40
N ASN A 30 16.07 18.41 13.44
CA ASN A 30 15.07 17.59 14.13
C ASN A 30 14.24 16.74 13.15
N GLY A 31 14.91 16.08 12.20
CA GLY A 31 14.26 15.21 11.20
C GLY A 31 13.46 15.94 10.12
N ARG A 32 13.48 17.27 10.07
CA ARG A 32 12.74 18.06 9.07
C ARG A 32 13.67 18.90 8.22
N VAL A 33 13.31 19.13 6.96
CA VAL A 33 13.98 20.12 6.11
C VAL A 33 13.75 21.51 6.71
N ALA A 34 14.81 22.12 7.22
CA ALA A 34 14.76 23.40 7.92
C ALA A 34 15.02 24.59 6.98
N ARG A 35 15.83 24.37 5.92
CA ARG A 35 16.18 25.40 4.95
C ARG A 35 16.66 24.80 3.64
N ILE A 36 16.27 25.42 2.53
CA ILE A 36 16.88 25.24 1.21
C ILE A 36 17.32 26.63 0.75
N SER A 37 18.59 26.80 0.39
CA SER A 37 19.13 28.10 -0.03
C SER A 37 20.36 27.93 -0.89
N GLY A 38 20.65 28.90 -1.77
CA GLY A 38 21.81 28.83 -2.68
C GLY A 38 23.14 28.58 -1.98
N LYS A 39 23.30 29.06 -0.74
CA LYS A 39 24.43 28.72 0.13
C LYS A 39 24.00 28.81 1.59
N ILE A 40 24.33 27.80 2.39
CA ILE A 40 24.14 27.81 3.84
C ILE A 40 25.51 28.04 4.50
N SER A 41 25.57 28.75 5.62
CA SER A 41 26.84 28.92 6.35
C SER A 41 27.39 27.57 6.81
N PRO A 42 28.72 27.36 6.83
CA PRO A 42 29.34 26.19 7.45
C PRO A 42 28.95 26.04 8.92
N GLY A 43 28.78 24.81 9.40
CA GLY A 43 28.48 24.53 10.81
C GLY A 43 27.38 23.51 11.09
N GLY A 44 27.06 22.64 10.12
CA GLY A 44 26.21 21.47 10.38
C GLY A 44 26.92 20.42 11.24
N ALA A 45 26.18 19.63 12.03
CA ALA A 45 26.76 18.53 12.79
C ALA A 45 27.37 17.48 11.86
N ARG A 46 26.70 17.23 10.72
CA ARG A 46 27.18 16.46 9.59
C ARG A 46 27.04 17.28 8.31
N GLU A 47 28.02 17.23 7.43
CA GLU A 47 27.96 17.84 6.11
C GLU A 47 28.25 16.81 5.02
N ILE A 48 27.51 16.86 3.91
CA ILE A 48 27.64 15.97 2.76
C ILE A 48 27.86 16.83 1.53
N ASP A 49 28.92 16.56 0.76
CA ASP A 49 29.12 17.17 -0.57
C ASP A 49 28.29 16.42 -1.61
N ALA A 50 27.28 17.09 -2.17
CA ALA A 50 26.42 16.58 -3.24
C ALA A 50 26.71 17.26 -4.59
N SER A 51 27.90 17.83 -4.76
CA SER A 51 28.34 18.43 -6.02
C SER A 51 28.25 17.43 -7.17
N GLY A 52 27.47 17.78 -8.19
CA GLY A 52 27.23 16.91 -9.35
C GLY A 52 26.12 15.86 -9.13
N CYS A 53 25.52 15.80 -7.95
CA CYS A 53 24.43 14.89 -7.62
C CYS A 53 23.05 15.60 -7.65
N ILE A 54 22.00 14.79 -7.77
CA ILE A 54 20.62 15.21 -7.52
C ILE A 54 20.30 15.05 -6.04
N VAL A 55 19.59 16.01 -5.47
CA VAL A 55 18.98 15.93 -4.15
C VAL A 55 17.47 16.02 -4.35
N ALA A 56 16.76 14.95 -4.02
CA ALA A 56 15.33 14.83 -4.22
C ALA A 56 14.64 14.29 -2.95
N PRO A 57 13.31 14.46 -2.82
CA PRO A 57 12.54 13.68 -1.86
C PRO A 57 12.81 12.18 -2.05
N GLY A 58 12.82 11.43 -0.94
CA GLY A 58 12.89 9.98 -1.04
C GLY A 58 11.68 9.43 -1.78
N ALA A 59 11.88 8.37 -2.56
CA ALA A 59 10.79 7.76 -3.32
C ALA A 59 9.76 7.13 -2.36
N ILE A 60 8.50 7.12 -2.82
CA ILE A 60 7.37 6.51 -2.12
C ILE A 60 6.92 5.33 -2.97
N ASP A 61 7.08 4.12 -2.44
CA ASP A 61 6.69 2.88 -3.09
C ASP A 61 5.28 2.47 -2.66
N LEU A 62 4.32 2.62 -3.55
CA LEU A 62 2.90 2.54 -3.20
C LEU A 62 2.31 1.14 -3.40
N HIS A 63 3.14 0.17 -3.79
CA HIS A 63 2.71 -1.18 -4.02
C HIS A 63 3.80 -2.21 -3.69
N THR A 64 3.86 -2.61 -2.41
CA THR A 64 4.83 -3.63 -1.97
C THR A 64 4.16 -4.77 -1.21
N HIS A 65 4.86 -5.91 -1.18
CA HIS A 65 4.54 -7.08 -0.38
C HIS A 65 5.59 -7.33 0.71
N TYR A 66 6.12 -6.25 1.31
CA TYR A 66 7.08 -6.33 2.41
C TYR A 66 6.46 -6.72 3.76
N ASP A 67 5.16 -7.06 3.81
CA ASP A 67 4.44 -7.56 4.98
C ASP A 67 5.20 -8.66 5.73
N ALA A 68 5.82 -9.59 4.98
CA ALA A 68 6.69 -10.60 5.54
C ALA A 68 8.06 -9.98 5.89
N GLN A 69 8.73 -9.40 4.90
CA GLN A 69 10.14 -9.01 4.97
C GLN A 69 10.47 -8.02 6.08
N LEU A 70 9.57 -7.09 6.40
CA LEU A 70 9.80 -6.16 7.49
C LEU A 70 10.01 -6.86 8.83
N ASN A 71 9.58 -8.12 8.99
CA ASN A 71 9.81 -8.89 10.21
C ASN A 71 11.30 -9.24 10.46
N TRP A 72 12.13 -9.28 9.42
CA TRP A 72 13.57 -9.59 9.53
C TRP A 72 14.49 -8.55 8.90
N ASP A 73 13.97 -7.68 8.03
CA ASP A 73 14.68 -6.58 7.39
C ASP A 73 13.92 -5.25 7.59
N PRO A 74 14.14 -4.55 8.72
CA PRO A 74 13.42 -3.32 9.05
C PRO A 74 13.74 -2.14 8.12
N TYR A 75 14.77 -2.26 7.28
CA TYR A 75 15.19 -1.21 6.37
C TYR A 75 14.54 -1.31 4.98
N ALA A 76 13.78 -2.39 4.72
CA ALA A 76 13.30 -2.73 3.38
C ALA A 76 14.43 -2.59 2.35
N SER A 77 15.56 -3.24 2.64
CA SER A 77 16.88 -2.97 2.04
C SER A 77 16.85 -2.98 0.51
N LEU A 78 16.04 -3.86 -0.07
CA LEU A 78 15.86 -3.96 -1.52
C LEU A 78 15.30 -2.67 -2.12
N SER A 79 14.27 -2.05 -1.54
CA SER A 79 13.76 -0.75 -1.99
C SER A 79 14.64 0.42 -1.51
N GLY A 80 15.20 0.32 -0.30
CA GLY A 80 16.08 1.33 0.27
C GLY A 80 17.31 1.63 -0.59
N TRP A 81 17.91 0.60 -1.23
CA TRP A 81 19.03 0.78 -2.15
C TRP A 81 18.69 1.59 -3.41
N PHE A 82 17.42 1.68 -3.79
CA PHE A 82 16.94 2.51 -4.91
C PHE A 82 16.37 3.86 -4.46
N GLY A 83 16.59 4.26 -3.20
CA GLY A 83 16.18 5.56 -2.68
C GLY A 83 14.73 5.64 -2.21
N VAL A 84 14.06 4.51 -2.02
CA VAL A 84 12.74 4.46 -1.36
C VAL A 84 12.91 4.73 0.12
N THR A 85 12.06 5.62 0.63
CA THR A 85 12.05 6.01 2.07
C THR A 85 10.71 5.77 2.74
N SER A 86 9.66 5.58 1.94
CA SER A 86 8.31 5.32 2.41
C SER A 86 7.69 4.27 1.53
N LEU A 87 6.95 3.32 2.12
CA LEU A 87 6.29 2.27 1.36
C LEU A 87 4.93 1.91 1.94
N THR A 88 4.08 1.28 1.12
CA THR A 88 2.83 0.68 1.59
C THR A 88 2.89 -0.84 1.52
N ILE A 89 2.31 -1.49 2.52
CA ILE A 89 2.18 -2.95 2.61
C ILE A 89 0.70 -3.36 2.66
N GLY A 90 0.42 -4.65 2.66
CA GLY A 90 -0.93 -5.18 2.77
C GLY A 90 -1.72 -5.00 1.49
N GLN A 91 -1.07 -5.08 0.33
CA GLN A 91 -1.65 -4.85 -0.98
C GLN A 91 -2.36 -6.09 -1.54
N CYS A 92 -3.12 -5.94 -2.63
CA CYS A 92 -3.77 -7.06 -3.34
C CYS A 92 -4.70 -7.92 -2.47
N GLY A 93 -5.23 -7.41 -1.36
CA GLY A 93 -5.98 -8.23 -0.39
C GLY A 93 -5.13 -9.26 0.35
N PHE A 94 -3.80 -9.20 0.20
CA PHE A 94 -2.83 -10.07 0.84
C PHE A 94 -2.11 -9.38 1.98
N GLY A 95 -1.70 -10.21 2.93
CA GLY A 95 -0.96 -9.85 4.12
C GLY A 95 -1.09 -11.01 5.09
N PHE A 96 -0.73 -10.79 6.36
CA PHE A 96 -0.80 -11.85 7.36
C PHE A 96 -1.72 -11.53 8.53
N ALA A 97 -1.94 -10.26 8.85
CA ALA A 97 -2.80 -9.89 9.98
C ALA A 97 -4.21 -9.50 9.50
N PRO A 98 -5.28 -9.98 10.16
CA PRO A 98 -5.27 -10.90 11.30
C PRO A 98 -5.05 -12.37 10.89
N THR A 99 -4.49 -13.19 11.78
CA THR A 99 -4.25 -14.62 11.54
C THR A 99 -4.26 -15.43 12.82
N ARG A 100 -5.10 -16.47 12.87
CA ARG A 100 -5.12 -17.44 13.98
C ARG A 100 -3.84 -18.28 13.97
N PRO A 101 -3.33 -18.73 15.13
CA PRO A 101 -2.14 -19.56 15.20
C PRO A 101 -2.15 -20.79 14.29
N GLU A 102 -3.30 -21.45 14.17
CA GLU A 102 -3.49 -22.64 13.31
C GLU A 102 -3.44 -22.34 11.80
N ASP A 103 -3.73 -21.11 11.38
CA ASP A 103 -3.80 -20.71 9.96
C ASP A 103 -2.49 -20.10 9.44
N ARG A 104 -1.48 -19.93 10.29
CA ARG A 104 -0.19 -19.26 9.96
C ARG A 104 0.54 -19.90 8.78
N ASP A 105 0.67 -21.22 8.79
CA ASP A 105 1.37 -21.95 7.71
C ASP A 105 0.62 -21.84 6.38
N LEU A 106 -0.72 -21.88 6.42
CA LEU A 106 -1.56 -21.76 5.25
C LEU A 106 -1.47 -20.34 4.64
N ASN A 107 -1.51 -19.30 5.47
CA ASN A 107 -1.29 -17.92 5.01
C ASN A 107 0.09 -17.72 4.35
N MET A 108 1.16 -18.27 4.93
CA MET A 108 2.48 -18.23 4.30
C MET A 108 2.52 -18.96 2.95
N ARG A 109 1.84 -20.11 2.83
CA ARG A 109 1.76 -20.85 1.56
C ARG A 109 1.00 -20.08 0.48
N MET A 110 -0.04 -19.34 0.84
CA MET A 110 -0.75 -18.48 -0.11
C MET A 110 0.18 -17.41 -0.69
N MET A 111 0.98 -16.76 0.17
CA MET A 111 1.94 -15.73 -0.24
C MET A 111 3.07 -16.28 -1.11
N ASN A 112 3.54 -17.51 -0.83
CA ASN A 112 4.72 -18.10 -1.46
C ASN A 112 4.63 -18.23 -2.98
N ARG A 113 3.48 -18.66 -3.53
CA ARG A 113 3.31 -18.79 -4.99
C ARG A 113 3.08 -17.45 -5.66
N ILE A 114 2.33 -16.57 -5.01
CA ILE A 114 1.74 -15.39 -5.64
C ILE A 114 2.74 -14.23 -5.64
N GLU A 115 3.37 -13.98 -4.49
CA GLU A 115 4.39 -12.93 -4.33
C GLU A 115 5.82 -13.47 -4.40
N ALA A 116 5.98 -14.75 -4.77
CA ALA A 116 7.27 -15.44 -4.89
C ALA A 116 8.18 -15.34 -3.65
N ILE A 117 7.61 -15.12 -2.45
CA ILE A 117 8.37 -15.05 -1.20
C ILE A 117 8.66 -16.47 -0.71
N PRO A 118 9.92 -16.89 -0.55
CA PRO A 118 10.23 -18.26 -0.15
C PRO A 118 9.61 -18.64 1.20
N LEU A 119 8.81 -19.72 1.22
CA LEU A 119 8.13 -20.21 2.41
C LEU A 119 9.06 -20.40 3.62
N GLU A 120 10.27 -20.94 3.39
CA GLU A 120 11.23 -21.15 4.47
C GLU A 120 11.75 -19.83 5.07
N SER A 121 11.90 -18.79 4.25
CA SER A 121 12.26 -17.46 4.76
C SER A 121 11.16 -16.88 5.64
N MET A 122 9.89 -17.06 5.25
CA MET A 122 8.76 -16.62 6.07
C MET A 122 8.67 -17.39 7.40
N ARG A 123 8.87 -18.71 7.39
CA ARG A 123 8.86 -19.54 8.61
C ARG A 123 9.93 -19.14 9.62
N LEU A 124 11.11 -18.77 9.14
CA LEU A 124 12.23 -18.33 9.97
C LEU A 124 12.09 -16.88 10.41
N GLY A 125 11.55 -16.02 9.55
CA GLY A 125 11.61 -14.57 9.70
C GLY A 125 10.37 -13.91 10.30
N ILE A 126 9.16 -14.46 10.10
CA ILE A 126 7.94 -13.88 10.66
C ILE A 126 7.86 -14.20 12.15
N ARG A 127 7.74 -13.16 12.98
CA ARG A 127 7.82 -13.30 14.45
C ARG A 127 6.60 -13.95 15.10
N TRP A 128 5.42 -13.76 14.50
CA TRP A 128 4.15 -14.29 15.01
C TRP A 128 3.86 -13.94 16.48
N ASP A 129 4.39 -12.82 16.98
CA ASP A 129 4.13 -12.23 18.30
C ASP A 129 2.84 -11.39 18.33
N TRP A 130 1.94 -11.67 17.39
CA TRP A 130 0.68 -11.02 17.13
C TRP A 130 -0.31 -12.01 16.50
N GLU A 131 -1.60 -11.71 16.67
CA GLU A 131 -2.71 -12.40 16.01
C GLU A 131 -3.61 -11.40 15.30
N THR A 132 -3.86 -10.25 15.93
CA THR A 132 -4.69 -9.17 15.40
C THR A 132 -3.87 -8.15 14.60
N PHE A 133 -4.56 -7.33 13.80
CA PHE A 133 -3.90 -6.26 13.04
C PHE A 133 -3.29 -5.15 13.92
N PRO A 134 -3.95 -4.68 15.00
CA PRO A 134 -3.31 -3.76 15.94
C PRO A 134 -2.01 -4.33 16.54
N GLU A 135 -2.02 -5.61 16.96
CA GLU A 135 -0.82 -6.26 17.50
C GLU A 135 0.30 -6.40 16.45
N PHE A 136 -0.05 -6.60 15.18
CA PHE A 136 0.91 -6.60 14.07
C PHE A 136 1.58 -5.24 13.90
N LEU A 137 0.79 -4.14 13.92
CA LEU A 137 1.35 -2.79 13.88
C LEU A 137 2.26 -2.52 15.09
N ASP A 138 1.83 -2.91 16.29
CA ASP A 138 2.64 -2.78 17.51
C ASP A 138 3.94 -3.61 17.42
N SER A 139 3.90 -4.78 16.78
CA SER A 139 5.09 -5.60 16.57
C SER A 139 6.10 -4.92 15.64
N LEU A 140 5.65 -4.29 14.56
CA LEU A 140 6.51 -3.51 13.66
C LEU A 140 7.10 -2.29 14.38
N ASP A 141 6.29 -1.57 15.17
CA ASP A 141 6.74 -0.41 15.94
C ASP A 141 7.80 -0.78 16.98
N ARG A 142 7.57 -1.87 17.75
CA ARG A 142 8.55 -2.38 18.73
C ARG A 142 9.89 -2.75 18.11
N GLN A 143 9.89 -3.29 16.90
CA GLN A 143 11.13 -3.62 16.18
C GLN A 143 11.90 -2.36 15.77
N GLY A 144 11.18 -1.29 15.45
CA GLY A 144 11.72 -0.09 14.84
C GLY A 144 11.97 -0.30 13.34
N LEU A 145 11.48 0.65 12.54
CA LEU A 145 11.60 0.62 11.08
C LEU A 145 12.57 1.70 10.59
N GLY A 146 13.36 1.35 9.58
CA GLY A 146 14.27 2.28 8.89
C GLY A 146 13.61 3.09 7.78
N VAL A 147 12.36 2.75 7.43
CA VAL A 147 11.52 3.39 6.41
C VAL A 147 10.16 3.73 7.00
N ASN A 148 9.45 4.68 6.39
CA ASN A 148 8.04 4.92 6.75
C ASN A 148 7.16 3.82 6.12
N VAL A 149 6.18 3.33 6.86
CA VAL A 149 5.30 2.25 6.39
C VAL A 149 3.83 2.65 6.60
N GLY A 150 3.04 2.56 5.54
CA GLY A 150 1.57 2.61 5.60
C GLY A 150 0.98 1.24 5.33
N ALA A 151 0.30 0.63 6.30
CA ALA A 151 -0.26 -0.71 6.14
C ALA A 151 -1.74 -0.64 5.71
N LEU A 152 -2.07 -1.18 4.54
CA LEU A 152 -3.45 -1.49 4.20
C LEU A 152 -3.90 -2.74 4.95
N PHE A 153 -5.17 -2.76 5.33
CA PHE A 153 -5.80 -3.92 5.94
C PHE A 153 -6.20 -4.96 4.87
N PRO A 154 -5.64 -6.17 4.89
CA PRO A 154 -5.83 -7.12 3.79
C PRO A 154 -7.14 -7.91 3.93
N PHE A 155 -7.96 -7.94 2.88
CA PHE A 155 -9.25 -8.61 2.89
C PHE A 155 -9.16 -10.14 3.09
N SER A 156 -8.20 -10.84 2.47
CA SER A 156 -8.15 -12.30 2.52
C SER A 156 -7.85 -12.84 3.93
N PRO A 157 -6.87 -12.30 4.68
CA PRO A 157 -6.66 -12.66 6.09
C PRO A 157 -7.88 -12.36 6.97
N LEU A 158 -8.58 -11.24 6.76
CA LEU A 158 -9.82 -10.94 7.48
C LEU A 158 -10.88 -12.02 7.28
N ARG A 159 -11.17 -12.36 6.02
CA ARG A 159 -12.20 -13.34 5.70
C ARG A 159 -11.82 -14.71 6.26
N GLY A 160 -10.55 -15.10 6.12
CA GLY A 160 -10.02 -16.32 6.71
C GLY A 160 -10.10 -16.33 8.24
N TYR A 161 -9.85 -15.21 8.91
CA TYR A 161 -9.92 -15.11 10.37
C TYR A 161 -11.35 -15.26 10.91
N VAL A 162 -12.38 -14.87 10.15
CA VAL A 162 -13.79 -15.00 10.57
C VAL A 162 -14.35 -16.38 10.22
N LEU A 163 -14.16 -16.85 8.99
CA LEU A 163 -14.77 -18.09 8.48
C LEU A 163 -13.90 -19.33 8.76
N GLY A 164 -12.62 -19.16 9.05
CA GLY A 164 -11.61 -20.21 8.88
C GLY A 164 -11.06 -20.20 7.47
N MET A 165 -9.74 -20.36 7.32
CA MET A 165 -9.06 -20.08 6.06
C MET A 165 -9.55 -20.95 4.89
N MET A 166 -9.76 -22.26 5.11
CA MET A 166 -10.25 -23.14 4.05
C MET A 166 -11.68 -22.82 3.64
N GLU A 167 -12.60 -22.66 4.60
CA GLU A 167 -14.00 -22.32 4.31
C GLU A 167 -14.13 -20.97 3.60
N SER A 168 -13.28 -20.01 3.96
CA SER A 168 -13.24 -18.69 3.33
C SER A 168 -12.86 -18.72 1.85
N ARG A 169 -12.40 -19.85 1.31
CA ARG A 169 -12.03 -20.00 -0.11
C ARG A 169 -13.11 -20.69 -0.93
N GLU A 170 -14.14 -21.22 -0.29
CA GLU A 170 -15.19 -22.02 -0.93
C GLU A 170 -16.56 -21.35 -0.83
N ARG A 171 -16.83 -20.67 0.29
CA ARG A 171 -18.14 -20.07 0.56
C ARG A 171 -18.31 -18.76 -0.23
N PRO A 172 -19.35 -18.63 -1.07
CA PRO A 172 -19.55 -17.43 -1.90
C PRO A 172 -20.13 -16.24 -1.13
N SER A 173 -20.64 -16.47 0.08
CA SER A 173 -21.25 -15.44 0.92
C SER A 173 -21.06 -15.75 2.40
N VAL A 174 -21.24 -14.70 3.20
CA VAL A 174 -21.17 -14.72 4.66
C VAL A 174 -22.56 -14.51 5.25
N THR A 175 -22.76 -14.97 6.48
CA THR A 175 -23.93 -14.63 7.28
C THR A 175 -23.85 -13.19 7.77
N GLU A 176 -24.99 -12.62 8.17
CA GLU A 176 -25.02 -11.28 8.77
C GLU A 176 -24.13 -11.17 10.01
N ALA A 177 -24.06 -12.22 10.84
CA ALA A 177 -23.20 -12.25 12.02
C ALA A 177 -21.71 -12.22 11.66
N GLU A 178 -21.31 -12.98 10.63
CA GLU A 178 -19.93 -12.99 10.11
C GLU A 178 -19.58 -11.64 9.47
N LEU A 179 -20.48 -11.06 8.67
CA LEU A 179 -20.28 -9.74 8.06
C LEU A 179 -20.11 -8.65 9.12
N ASN A 180 -20.96 -8.64 10.16
CA ASN A 180 -20.85 -7.72 11.28
C ASN A 180 -19.52 -7.91 12.04
N ARG A 181 -19.06 -9.16 12.20
CA ARG A 181 -17.75 -9.43 12.80
C ARG A 181 -16.61 -8.91 11.94
N MET A 182 -16.69 -9.07 10.61
CA MET A 182 -15.71 -8.53 9.67
C MET A 182 -15.63 -7.00 9.73
N LYS A 183 -16.79 -6.33 9.73
CA LYS A 183 -16.89 -4.86 9.90
C LYS A 183 -16.23 -4.40 11.21
N GLN A 184 -16.51 -5.09 12.31
CA GLN A 184 -15.95 -4.77 13.62
C GLN A 184 -14.41 -4.88 13.65
N ILE A 185 -13.85 -5.97 13.11
CA ILE A 185 -12.39 -6.16 13.07
C ILE A 185 -11.73 -5.08 12.19
N PHE A 186 -12.33 -4.74 11.06
CA PHE A 186 -11.80 -3.68 10.20
C PHE A 186 -11.90 -2.30 10.86
N TYR A 187 -12.99 -2.02 11.58
CA TYR A 187 -13.14 -0.80 12.37
C TYR A 187 -12.01 -0.68 13.42
N GLU A 188 -11.72 -1.75 14.15
CA GLU A 188 -10.59 -1.81 15.10
C GLU A 188 -9.23 -1.56 14.42
N ALA A 189 -9.03 -2.12 13.22
CA ALA A 189 -7.82 -1.89 12.44
C ALA A 189 -7.67 -0.42 12.00
N MET A 190 -8.76 0.21 11.56
CA MET A 190 -8.78 1.64 11.21
C MET A 190 -8.49 2.52 12.44
N GLN A 191 -9.02 2.18 13.62
CA GLN A 191 -8.67 2.86 14.87
C GLN A 191 -7.19 2.72 15.23
N ALA A 192 -6.58 1.58 14.93
CA ALA A 192 -5.16 1.32 15.16
C ALA A 192 -4.23 2.00 14.13
N GLY A 193 -4.78 2.60 13.06
CA GLY A 193 -4.00 3.32 12.06
C GLY A 193 -3.83 2.61 10.72
N ALA A 194 -4.70 1.63 10.40
CA ALA A 194 -4.77 1.09 9.04
C ALA A 194 -4.93 2.21 8.01
N PHE A 195 -4.18 2.13 6.92
CA PHE A 195 -4.14 3.16 5.88
C PHE A 195 -5.29 3.00 4.85
N GLY A 196 -6.33 2.26 5.22
CA GLY A 196 -7.39 1.75 4.37
C GLY A 196 -7.43 0.22 4.33
N PHE A 197 -8.08 -0.35 3.31
CA PHE A 197 -8.05 -1.80 3.07
C PHE A 197 -7.68 -2.12 1.62
N SER A 198 -7.29 -3.37 1.37
CA SER A 198 -7.02 -3.86 0.02
C SER A 198 -7.80 -5.13 -0.29
N THR A 199 -8.04 -5.36 -1.58
CA THR A 199 -8.68 -6.56 -2.12
C THR A 199 -8.13 -6.88 -3.52
N GLN A 200 -8.53 -8.01 -4.09
CA GLN A 200 -8.21 -8.40 -5.45
C GLN A 200 -9.28 -9.30 -6.08
N MET A 201 -9.34 -9.29 -7.41
CA MET A 201 -10.14 -10.21 -8.22
C MET A 201 -9.31 -10.87 -9.35
N ASN A 202 -7.99 -11.03 -9.13
CA ASN A 202 -7.12 -11.67 -10.11
C ASN A 202 -7.21 -13.20 -10.04
N LEU A 203 -8.01 -13.80 -10.93
CA LEU A 203 -8.27 -15.23 -10.96
C LEU A 203 -7.05 -16.10 -11.35
N ILE A 204 -5.97 -15.48 -11.85
CA ILE A 204 -4.69 -16.15 -12.11
C ILE A 204 -3.98 -16.50 -10.80
N ASP A 205 -4.16 -15.68 -9.78
CA ASP A 205 -3.53 -15.87 -8.48
C ASP A 205 -4.15 -17.08 -7.80
N ARG A 206 -3.31 -18.09 -7.59
CA ARG A 206 -3.70 -19.34 -6.93
C ARG A 206 -2.63 -19.73 -5.91
N PRO A 207 -3.01 -20.25 -4.75
CA PRO A 207 -2.09 -20.97 -3.88
C PRO A 207 -1.59 -22.26 -4.55
N GLU A 208 -0.64 -22.93 -3.89
CA GLU A 208 -0.01 -24.17 -4.38
C GLU A 208 -0.99 -25.32 -4.65
N ASP A 209 -2.12 -25.35 -3.94
CA ASP A 209 -3.17 -26.36 -4.10
C ASP A 209 -4.12 -26.07 -5.29
N GLY A 210 -3.96 -24.93 -5.97
CA GLY A 210 -4.76 -24.52 -7.12
C GLY A 210 -6.18 -23.99 -6.79
N GLY A 211 -6.58 -23.95 -5.51
CA GLY A 211 -7.90 -23.46 -5.10
C GLY A 211 -8.06 -21.94 -5.25
N PHE A 212 -9.22 -21.40 -4.90
CA PHE A 212 -9.43 -19.94 -4.91
C PHE A 212 -8.79 -19.26 -3.70
N LEU A 213 -8.59 -17.96 -3.81
CA LEU A 213 -8.32 -17.08 -2.69
C LEU A 213 -9.63 -16.60 -2.05
N PRO A 214 -9.60 -16.18 -0.77
CA PRO A 214 -10.81 -15.74 -0.11
C PRO A 214 -11.52 -14.57 -0.80
N SER A 215 -10.77 -13.61 -1.36
CA SER A 215 -11.37 -12.49 -2.10
C SER A 215 -12.02 -12.89 -3.42
N GLN A 216 -11.56 -13.95 -4.08
CA GLN A 216 -12.04 -14.36 -5.41
C GLN A 216 -13.42 -15.03 -5.38
N VAL A 217 -13.84 -15.50 -4.20
CA VAL A 217 -15.17 -16.10 -4.00
C VAL A 217 -16.10 -15.19 -3.21
N ALA A 218 -15.58 -14.10 -2.63
CA ALA A 218 -16.36 -13.20 -1.80
C ALA A 218 -17.42 -12.47 -2.63
N SER A 219 -18.55 -12.18 -1.99
CA SER A 219 -19.62 -11.41 -2.60
C SER A 219 -19.32 -9.90 -2.56
N ASP A 220 -19.88 -9.16 -3.52
CA ASP A 220 -19.79 -7.70 -3.60
C ASP A 220 -20.22 -7.01 -2.29
N GLU A 221 -21.21 -7.58 -1.58
CA GLU A 221 -21.70 -7.08 -0.29
C GLU A 221 -20.59 -6.99 0.75
N GLU A 222 -19.64 -7.93 0.76
CA GLU A 222 -18.53 -7.92 1.71
C GLU A 222 -17.60 -6.72 1.47
N PHE A 223 -17.28 -6.41 0.20
CA PHE A 223 -16.43 -5.27 -0.14
C PHE A 223 -17.12 -3.93 0.10
N LEU A 224 -18.42 -3.86 -0.17
CA LEU A 224 -19.23 -2.66 0.07
C LEU A 224 -19.37 -2.40 1.58
N ALA A 225 -19.57 -3.44 2.40
CA ALA A 225 -19.64 -3.30 3.85
C ALA A 225 -18.35 -2.74 4.48
N LEU A 226 -17.17 -3.16 3.99
CA LEU A 226 -15.89 -2.57 4.42
C LEU A 226 -15.74 -1.14 3.90
N SER A 227 -16.23 -0.85 2.70
CA SER A 227 -16.22 0.50 2.13
C SER A 227 -17.08 1.47 2.97
N GLU A 228 -18.23 1.04 3.48
CA GLU A 228 -19.05 1.81 4.42
C GLU A 228 -18.27 2.16 5.69
N VAL A 229 -17.65 1.16 6.32
CA VAL A 229 -16.83 1.35 7.53
C VAL A 229 -15.71 2.34 7.27
N LEU A 230 -15.01 2.20 6.14
CA LEU A 230 -13.94 3.13 5.75
C LEU A 230 -14.46 4.58 5.61
N GLY A 231 -15.68 4.75 5.09
CA GLY A 231 -16.31 6.07 4.94
C GLY A 231 -16.56 6.79 6.27
N GLU A 232 -16.83 6.06 7.35
CA GLU A 232 -17.05 6.62 8.69
C GLU A 232 -15.81 7.34 9.24
N PHE A 233 -14.60 6.92 8.83
CA PHE A 233 -13.34 7.52 9.29
C PHE A 233 -12.95 8.78 8.51
N GLY A 234 -13.45 8.98 7.28
CA GLY A 234 -13.10 10.12 6.44
C GLY A 234 -11.62 10.19 6.03
N VAL A 235 -10.85 9.12 6.23
CA VAL A 235 -9.42 8.96 5.89
C VAL A 235 -9.14 7.58 5.30
N GLY A 236 -7.94 7.35 4.76
CA GLY A 236 -7.55 6.07 4.13
C GLY A 236 -7.95 5.95 2.66
N HIS A 237 -7.61 4.82 2.03
CA HIS A 237 -7.88 4.52 0.63
C HIS A 237 -8.19 3.03 0.41
N ILE A 238 -8.63 2.67 -0.79
CA ILE A 238 -8.89 1.28 -1.17
C ILE A 238 -7.84 0.83 -2.18
N GLY A 239 -7.11 -0.24 -1.91
CA GLY A 239 -6.26 -0.92 -2.89
C GLY A 239 -7.03 -2.03 -3.60
N HIS A 240 -6.97 -2.10 -4.93
CA HIS A 240 -7.61 -3.17 -5.70
C HIS A 240 -6.72 -3.68 -6.82
N THR A 241 -6.49 -4.99 -6.87
CA THR A 241 -5.85 -5.63 -8.02
C THR A 241 -6.91 -6.24 -8.93
N GLN A 242 -7.01 -5.74 -10.16
CA GLN A 242 -7.93 -6.28 -11.15
C GLN A 242 -7.43 -7.64 -11.66
N GLY A 243 -8.37 -8.45 -12.15
CA GLY A 243 -8.01 -9.68 -12.85
C GLY A 243 -7.68 -9.46 -14.31
N PHE A 244 -6.60 -10.11 -14.76
CA PHE A 244 -6.09 -10.03 -16.13
C PHE A 244 -6.79 -10.99 -17.10
N ASP A 245 -7.36 -12.09 -16.59
CA ASP A 245 -8.05 -13.13 -17.39
C ASP A 245 -9.58 -13.10 -17.21
N LEU A 246 -10.16 -11.91 -17.03
CA LEU A 246 -11.60 -11.75 -16.91
C LEU A 246 -12.27 -11.60 -18.28
N THR A 247 -13.49 -12.10 -18.42
CA THR A 247 -14.30 -11.80 -19.61
C THR A 247 -14.67 -10.31 -19.62
N PRO A 248 -15.01 -9.74 -20.80
CA PRO A 248 -15.45 -8.34 -20.87
C PRO A 248 -16.63 -8.02 -19.92
N GLU A 249 -17.55 -8.97 -19.73
CA GLU A 249 -18.68 -8.81 -18.79
C GLU A 249 -18.22 -8.78 -17.34
N GLN A 250 -17.27 -9.65 -16.96
CA GLN A 250 -16.68 -9.65 -15.62
C GLN A 250 -15.89 -8.37 -15.36
N HIS A 251 -15.15 -7.86 -16.35
CA HIS A 251 -14.46 -6.57 -16.24
C HIS A 251 -15.43 -5.41 -16.01
N GLU A 252 -16.52 -5.32 -16.79
CA GLU A 252 -17.51 -4.26 -16.60
C GLU A 252 -18.23 -4.37 -15.25
N SER A 253 -18.55 -5.59 -14.79
CA SER A 253 -19.09 -5.81 -13.45
C SER A 253 -18.11 -5.35 -12.36
N LEU A 254 -16.82 -5.67 -12.49
CA LEU A 254 -15.79 -5.29 -11.53
C LEU A 254 -15.59 -3.76 -11.46
N LYS A 255 -15.59 -3.08 -12.62
CA LYS A 255 -15.57 -1.61 -12.69
C LYS A 255 -16.79 -1.01 -11.99
N GLY A 256 -17.97 -1.61 -12.19
CA GLY A 256 -19.19 -1.24 -11.50
C GLY A 256 -19.06 -1.33 -9.98
N LEU A 257 -18.53 -2.45 -9.48
CA LEU A 257 -18.25 -2.67 -8.06
C LEU A 257 -17.25 -1.65 -7.51
N MET A 258 -16.09 -1.46 -8.16
CA MET A 258 -15.08 -0.49 -7.74
C MET A 258 -15.65 0.94 -7.69
N ALA A 259 -16.49 1.31 -8.66
CA ALA A 259 -17.18 2.60 -8.65
C ALA A 259 -18.17 2.73 -7.47
N GLN A 260 -18.88 1.65 -7.11
CA GLN A 260 -19.74 1.65 -5.92
C GLN A 260 -18.93 1.74 -4.63
N MET A 261 -17.82 1.02 -4.50
CA MET A 261 -16.92 1.10 -3.34
C MET A 261 -16.41 2.53 -3.11
N MET A 262 -16.01 3.24 -4.18
CA MET A 262 -15.63 4.66 -4.09
C MET A 262 -16.80 5.55 -3.66
N ARG A 263 -18.00 5.36 -4.22
CA ARG A 263 -19.18 6.16 -3.86
C ARG A 263 -19.62 5.97 -2.42
N VAL A 264 -19.67 4.73 -1.96
CA VAL A 264 -20.13 4.36 -0.62
C VAL A 264 -19.13 4.82 0.44
N SER A 265 -17.83 4.63 0.19
CA SER A 265 -16.79 5.07 1.13
C SER A 265 -16.49 6.57 1.06
N GLY A 266 -16.73 7.23 -0.07
CA GLY A 266 -16.23 8.56 -0.34
C GLY A 266 -14.69 8.64 -0.33
N ARG A 267 -14.00 7.51 -0.50
CA ARG A 267 -12.53 7.39 -0.42
C ARG A 267 -11.90 7.10 -1.79
N PRO A 268 -10.63 7.50 -1.99
CA PRO A 268 -9.89 7.19 -3.20
C PRO A 268 -9.63 5.68 -3.33
N LEU A 269 -9.59 5.19 -4.57
CA LEU A 269 -9.25 3.82 -4.91
C LEU A 269 -8.00 3.79 -5.81
N HIS A 270 -7.00 3.01 -5.41
CA HIS A 270 -5.81 2.67 -6.17
C HIS A 270 -6.03 1.32 -6.86
N VAL A 271 -5.90 1.31 -8.18
CA VAL A 271 -6.09 0.12 -9.01
C VAL A 271 -4.78 -0.30 -9.64
N ASN A 272 -4.45 -1.59 -9.54
CA ASN A 272 -3.53 -2.24 -10.46
C ASN A 272 -4.31 -2.72 -11.68
N ILE A 273 -3.92 -2.21 -12.85
CA ILE A 273 -4.53 -2.49 -14.15
C ILE A 273 -3.52 -3.20 -15.05
N ASP A 274 -4.02 -3.91 -16.06
CA ASP A 274 -3.15 -4.45 -17.12
C ASP A 274 -2.57 -3.31 -17.97
N ASP A 275 -1.40 -3.55 -18.56
CA ASP A 275 -0.74 -2.60 -19.47
C ASP A 275 -1.60 -2.27 -20.70
N GLY A 276 -2.57 -3.13 -21.04
CA GLY A 276 -3.51 -2.96 -22.15
C GLY A 276 -4.85 -2.31 -21.81
N GLU A 277 -5.15 -2.05 -20.52
CA GLU A 277 -6.45 -1.52 -20.10
C GLU A 277 -6.55 0.01 -20.33
N ASP A 278 -7.70 0.50 -20.80
CA ASP A 278 -7.95 1.95 -20.87
C ASP A 278 -8.41 2.51 -19.50
N PRO A 279 -7.61 3.37 -18.84
CA PRO A 279 -7.98 3.94 -17.55
C PRO A 279 -9.02 5.07 -17.62
N SER A 280 -9.69 5.28 -18.77
CA SER A 280 -10.71 6.33 -18.95
C SER A 280 -11.92 6.19 -18.02
N TRP A 281 -12.32 4.96 -17.69
CA TRP A 281 -13.44 4.71 -16.79
C TRP A 281 -13.16 5.22 -15.36
N ILE A 282 -11.91 5.12 -14.90
CA ILE A 282 -11.45 5.70 -13.63
C ILE A 282 -11.63 7.23 -13.68
N ARG A 283 -11.42 7.84 -14.86
CA ARG A 283 -11.63 9.28 -15.05
C ARG A 283 -13.10 9.68 -15.04
N SER A 284 -14.01 8.85 -15.57
CA SER A 284 -15.46 9.09 -15.49
C SER A 284 -15.95 9.11 -14.05
N CYS A 285 -15.50 8.15 -13.23
CA CYS A 285 -15.86 8.07 -11.82
C CYS A 285 -15.47 9.35 -11.05
N ARG A 286 -14.32 9.96 -11.40
CA ARG A 286 -13.86 11.25 -10.85
C ARG A 286 -14.81 12.40 -11.19
N ALA A 287 -15.25 12.47 -12.46
CA ALA A 287 -16.06 13.58 -12.98
C ALA A 287 -17.48 13.59 -12.39
N GLU A 288 -18.00 12.42 -12.01
CA GLU A 288 -19.30 12.24 -11.38
C GLU A 288 -19.34 12.63 -9.89
N GLY A 289 -18.23 13.14 -9.33
CA GLY A 289 -18.15 13.57 -7.93
C GLY A 289 -17.82 12.43 -6.94
N SER A 290 -17.39 11.27 -7.43
CA SER A 290 -16.77 10.26 -6.58
C SER A 290 -15.34 10.73 -6.26
N ASN A 291 -15.16 11.34 -5.08
CA ASN A 291 -13.92 12.00 -4.70
C ASN A 291 -12.69 11.08 -4.81
N GLY A 292 -11.64 11.58 -5.50
CA GLY A 292 -10.26 11.22 -5.12
C GLY A 292 -9.46 10.44 -6.14
N CYS A 293 -9.39 10.89 -7.39
CA CYS A 293 -8.46 10.28 -8.31
C CYS A 293 -7.87 11.44 -9.15
N VAL A 294 -6.57 11.72 -9.03
CA VAL A 294 -5.88 12.90 -9.64
C VAL A 294 -4.99 12.42 -10.79
N PRO A 295 -4.90 13.09 -11.97
CA PRO A 295 -3.95 12.75 -13.02
C PRO A 295 -2.70 13.65 -12.95
N SER A 296 -1.49 13.10 -13.17
CA SER A 296 -0.33 13.90 -13.57
C SER A 296 -0.08 13.76 -15.07
N ALA A 297 0.11 14.90 -15.73
CA ALA A 297 0.43 14.98 -17.15
C ALA A 297 1.85 14.47 -17.46
N GLY A 298 1.94 13.61 -18.48
CA GLY A 298 3.07 13.50 -19.42
C GLY A 298 4.44 13.11 -18.87
N TYR A 299 4.81 11.84 -19.01
CA TYR A 299 6.20 11.47 -19.28
C TYR A 299 6.29 10.50 -20.45
N SER A 300 7.19 10.81 -21.37
CA SER A 300 7.40 10.13 -22.65
C SER A 300 7.84 8.69 -22.46
N SER A 301 7.27 7.80 -23.27
CA SER A 301 7.65 6.41 -23.48
C SER A 301 9.14 6.24 -23.73
N SER A 302 9.91 5.82 -22.71
CA SER A 302 11.13 5.01 -22.86
C SER A 302 11.83 4.86 -21.50
N CYS A 303 11.31 4.01 -20.63
CA CYS A 303 12.14 3.31 -19.64
C CYS A 303 11.37 2.13 -19.05
N LEU A 304 11.83 0.93 -19.41
CA LEU A 304 11.79 -0.32 -18.65
C LEU A 304 10.42 -0.96 -18.37
N SER A 305 10.27 -2.13 -18.98
CA SER A 305 9.27 -3.17 -18.75
C SER A 305 9.22 -3.62 -17.28
N SER A 306 8.07 -3.46 -16.62
CA SER A 306 7.45 -4.36 -15.62
C SER A 306 6.32 -3.61 -14.91
N THR A 307 5.11 -4.18 -14.93
CA THR A 307 3.93 -3.89 -14.06
C THR A 307 3.68 -2.43 -13.67
N CYS A 308 2.76 -1.77 -14.39
CA CYS A 308 2.38 -0.38 -14.15
C CYS A 308 1.35 -0.24 -13.01
N SER A 309 1.79 -0.06 -11.76
CA SER A 309 0.92 0.41 -10.67
C SER A 309 0.60 1.90 -10.86
N THR A 310 -0.68 2.27 -11.00
CA THR A 310 -1.09 3.68 -11.17
C THR A 310 -1.45 4.29 -9.82
N VAL A 311 -0.49 4.96 -9.16
CA VAL A 311 -0.79 5.90 -8.06
C VAL A 311 -0.31 7.30 -8.40
N CYS A 312 -1.23 8.24 -8.34
CA CYS A 312 -0.95 9.67 -8.45
C CYS A 312 -1.10 10.34 -7.08
N ALA A 313 0.02 10.80 -6.50
CA ALA A 313 0.07 11.92 -5.54
C ALA A 313 0.59 13.14 -6.32
N THR A 314 0.14 14.40 -6.20
CA THR A 314 -0.31 15.19 -5.03
C THR A 314 -1.27 16.31 -5.42
N GLY A 315 -2.04 16.80 -4.43
CA GLY A 315 -2.70 18.11 -4.44
C GLY A 315 -3.28 18.44 -3.05
N CYS A 316 -2.42 18.78 -2.09
CA CYS A 316 -2.89 19.43 -0.85
C CYS A 316 -3.40 20.84 -1.18
N SER A 317 -4.63 21.14 -0.78
CA SER A 317 -5.17 22.50 -0.80
C SER A 317 -4.48 23.34 0.28
N PRO A 318 -4.12 24.60 0.00
CA PRO A 318 -3.46 25.48 0.97
C PRO A 318 -4.46 25.89 2.06
N TRP A 319 -4.12 25.59 3.31
CA TRP A 319 -4.52 26.41 4.45
C TRP A 319 -3.37 27.35 4.79
#